data_AF-A0A1Q6VHD5-F1
#
_entry.id   AF-A0A1Q6VHD5-F1
#
_cell.length_a   1.000
_cell.length_b   1.000
_cell.length_c   1.000
_cell.angle_alpha   90.00
_cell.angle_beta   90.00
_cell.angle_gamma   90.00
#
_symmetry.space_group_name_H-M   'P 1'
#
loop_
_entity.id
_entity.type
_entity.pdbx_description
1 polymer ?
#
loop_
_entity_poly.entity_id
_entity_poly.type
_entity_poly.pdbx_seq_one_letter_code
_entity_poly.pdbx_strand_id
1 'polypeptide(L)'
;MGVNAFDQPDVEAAKALARAELAEAQGGGVGAQHAAPLPTITPDALRRAARPGDYLALLAYLAPTPDVTAKLQVVRAAWARELGCASTLGFGPRYLHSTGQLHKGGPNTGLFLVVTADDAEDAEIPGMGITFGRLKRAQARGDIRALLARGRRVAHVHLGRPEDVSALATG
;
A
#
# COMPACT_ATOMS: atom_id res chain seq x y z
N MET A 1 0.95 -25.80 13.57
CA MET A 1 -0.08 -25.91 12.52
C MET A 1 0.39 -25.08 11.34
N GLY A 2 0.83 -25.74 10.27
CA GLY A 2 1.52 -25.11 9.14
C GLY A 2 0.55 -24.44 8.19
N VAL A 3 0.78 -23.16 7.90
CA VAL A 3 0.12 -22.44 6.81
C VAL A 3 0.64 -23.05 5.51
N ASN A 4 -0.24 -23.64 4.70
CA ASN A 4 0.11 -24.10 3.36
C ASN A 4 0.36 -22.89 2.46
N ALA A 5 1.52 -22.84 1.80
CA ALA A 5 1.92 -21.73 0.93
C ALA A 5 0.96 -21.50 -0.26
N PHE A 6 0.12 -22.50 -0.60
CA PHE A 6 -0.86 -22.42 -1.68
C PHE A 6 -2.24 -21.90 -1.25
N ASP A 7 -2.55 -21.84 0.05
CA ASP A 7 -3.88 -21.43 0.54
C ASP A 7 -4.03 -19.90 0.67
N GLN A 8 -2.93 -19.14 0.54
CA GLN A 8 -2.84 -17.68 0.59
C GLN A 8 -3.81 -16.96 1.58
N PRO A 9 -3.99 -17.43 2.84
CA PRO A 9 -5.04 -16.92 3.74
C PRO A 9 -4.82 -15.43 4.09
N ASP A 10 -3.57 -15.01 4.09
CA ASP A 10 -3.14 -13.62 4.27
C ASP A 10 -3.62 -12.67 3.17
N VAL A 11 -3.64 -13.15 1.93
CA VAL A 11 -4.06 -12.39 0.76
C VAL A 11 -5.59 -12.28 0.77
N GLU A 12 -6.27 -13.36 1.15
CA GLU A 12 -7.73 -13.35 1.33
C GLU A 12 -8.17 -12.41 2.45
N ALA A 13 -7.41 -12.30 3.55
CA ALA A 13 -7.68 -11.32 4.60
C ALA A 13 -7.66 -9.88 4.06
N ALA A 14 -6.69 -9.52 3.20
CA ALA A 14 -6.65 -8.19 2.58
C ALA A 14 -7.86 -7.95 1.67
N LYS A 15 -8.27 -8.95 0.89
CA LYS A 15 -9.48 -8.86 0.04
C LYS A 15 -10.76 -8.73 0.88
N ALA A 16 -10.87 -9.45 1.99
CA ALA A 16 -11.99 -9.34 2.91
C ALA A 16 -12.08 -7.94 3.53
N LEU A 17 -10.95 -7.39 4.00
CA LEU A 17 -10.88 -6.04 4.55
C LEU A 17 -11.19 -4.97 3.49
N ALA A 18 -10.78 -5.16 2.25
CA ALA A 18 -11.14 -4.25 1.16
C ALA A 18 -12.65 -4.23 0.87
N ARG A 19 -13.33 -5.39 0.96
CA ARG A 19 -14.79 -5.46 0.85
C ARG A 19 -15.48 -4.76 2.02
N ALA A 20 -14.95 -4.90 3.24
CA ALA A 20 -15.47 -4.20 4.40
C ALA A 20 -15.34 -2.67 4.26
N GLU A 21 -14.18 -2.17 3.80
CA GLU A 21 -13.96 -0.75 3.49
C GLU A 21 -14.96 -0.23 2.44
N LEU A 22 -15.24 -1.02 1.40
CA LEU A 22 -16.24 -0.65 0.39
C LEU A 22 -17.64 -0.53 0.98
N ALA A 23 -18.03 -1.44 1.87
CA ALA A 23 -19.33 -1.44 2.52
C ALA A 23 -19.49 -0.26 3.49
N GLU A 24 -18.48 0.03 4.33
CA GLU A 24 -18.49 1.16 5.26
C GLU A 24 -18.62 2.51 4.52
N ALA A 25 -17.99 2.63 3.35
CA ALA A 25 -18.04 3.85 2.54
C ALA A 25 -19.39 4.09 1.84
N GLN A 26 -20.36 3.16 1.88
CA GLN A 26 -21.66 3.32 1.20
C GLN A 26 -22.52 4.44 1.81
N GLY A 27 -22.18 4.94 3.00
CA GLY A 27 -22.80 6.14 3.58
C GLY A 27 -22.16 7.47 3.16
N GLY A 28 -21.03 7.46 2.44
CA GLY A 28 -20.33 8.65 1.97
C GLY A 28 -20.70 9.00 0.53
N GLY A 29 -20.85 10.29 0.22
CA GLY A 29 -21.13 10.76 -1.14
C GLY A 29 -20.07 10.30 -2.15
N VAL A 30 -20.52 10.03 -3.38
CA VAL A 30 -19.64 9.76 -4.53
C VAL A 30 -18.66 10.93 -4.68
N GLY A 31 -17.35 10.64 -4.74
CA GLY A 31 -16.30 11.66 -4.87
C GLY A 31 -15.50 11.97 -3.61
N ALA A 32 -15.77 11.36 -2.45
CA ALA A 32 -14.88 11.45 -1.30
C ALA A 32 -13.54 10.74 -1.58
N GLN A 33 -12.51 11.52 -1.92
CA GLN A 33 -11.15 11.01 -2.16
C GLN A 33 -10.35 10.88 -0.86
N HIS A 34 -10.75 11.65 0.17
CA HIS A 34 -10.09 11.69 1.46
C HIS A 34 -10.86 10.87 2.50
N ALA A 35 -10.30 9.72 2.89
CA ALA A 35 -10.77 8.92 4.01
C ALA A 35 -10.00 9.29 5.29
N ALA A 36 -10.58 9.01 6.46
CA ALA A 36 -9.88 9.18 7.73
C ALA A 36 -8.53 8.44 7.73
N PRO A 37 -7.45 9.06 8.24
CA PRO A 37 -6.13 8.42 8.31
C PRO A 37 -6.18 7.06 9.01
N LEU A 38 -5.41 6.10 8.52
CA LEU A 38 -5.18 4.83 9.21
C LEU A 38 -4.10 5.01 10.30
N PRO A 39 -4.09 4.19 11.36
CA PRO A 39 -3.13 4.31 12.46
C PRO A 39 -1.74 3.75 12.08
N THR A 40 -1.15 4.29 11.02
CA THR A 40 0.20 3.96 10.55
C THR A 40 1.24 4.89 11.16
N ILE A 41 2.49 4.45 11.22
CA ILE A 41 3.60 5.33 11.65
C ILE A 41 3.97 6.30 10.53
N THR A 42 4.70 7.37 10.84
CA THR A 42 5.20 8.31 9.82
C THR A 42 6.33 7.68 9.00
N PRO A 43 6.62 8.18 7.78
CA PRO A 43 7.78 7.76 7.00
C PRO A 43 9.09 7.84 7.79
N ASP A 44 9.32 8.92 8.54
CA ASP A 44 10.54 9.07 9.36
C ASP A 44 10.60 8.06 10.51
N ALA A 45 9.47 7.78 11.16
CA ALA A 45 9.39 6.76 12.18
C ALA A 45 9.64 5.36 11.58
N LEU A 46 9.20 5.12 10.35
CA LEU A 46 9.47 3.86 9.63
C LEU A 46 10.97 3.70 9.34
N ARG A 47 11.64 4.76 8.88
CA ARG A 47 13.10 4.76 8.67
C ARG A 47 13.85 4.44 9.97
N ARG A 48 13.50 5.13 11.07
CA ARG A 48 14.10 4.90 12.39
C ARG A 48 13.81 3.51 12.97
N ALA A 49 12.76 2.84 12.51
CA ALA A 49 12.40 1.49 12.96
C ALA A 49 13.14 0.36 12.22
N ALA A 50 14.01 0.70 11.25
CA ALA A 50 14.79 -0.27 10.50
C ALA A 50 15.84 -0.96 11.38
N ARG A 51 16.04 -2.26 11.10
CA ARG A 51 16.96 -3.15 11.81
C ARG A 51 17.78 -3.96 10.80
N PRO A 52 18.98 -4.44 11.16
CA PRO A 52 19.73 -5.35 10.31
C PRO A 52 18.88 -6.58 9.93
N GLY A 53 18.87 -6.91 8.63
CA GLY A 53 18.07 -8.01 8.08
C GLY A 53 16.63 -7.65 7.70
N ASP A 54 16.21 -6.39 7.89
CA ASP A 54 14.96 -5.90 7.33
C ASP A 54 15.02 -5.77 5.80
N TYR A 55 13.85 -5.64 5.17
CA TYR A 55 13.71 -5.22 3.78
C TYR A 55 12.63 -4.13 3.65
N LEU A 56 12.80 -3.26 2.66
CA LEU A 56 11.82 -2.25 2.31
C LEU A 56 10.87 -2.76 1.23
N ALA A 57 9.57 -2.62 1.44
CA ALA A 57 8.55 -2.80 0.41
C ALA A 57 7.86 -1.45 0.13
N LEU A 58 8.12 -0.89 -1.05
CA LEU A 58 7.40 0.27 -1.58
C LEU A 58 6.17 -0.23 -2.34
N LEU A 59 4.98 0.02 -1.79
CA LEU A 59 3.70 -0.49 -2.28
C LEU A 59 2.85 0.66 -2.82
N ALA A 60 2.83 0.82 -4.14
CA ALA A 60 2.19 1.95 -4.81
C ALA A 60 0.80 1.57 -5.34
N TYR A 61 -0.24 2.18 -4.79
CA TYR A 61 -1.58 2.23 -5.39
C TYR A 61 -1.66 3.51 -6.24
N LEU A 62 -0.83 3.57 -7.28
CA LEU A 62 -0.71 4.68 -8.23
C LEU A 62 -0.83 4.12 -9.66
N ALA A 63 -1.15 4.98 -10.64
CA ALA A 63 -1.11 4.60 -12.03
C ALA A 63 0.35 4.31 -12.46
N PRO A 64 0.65 3.15 -13.07
CA PRO A 64 2.02 2.75 -13.41
C PRO A 64 2.50 3.39 -14.72
N THR A 65 2.45 4.72 -14.82
CA THR A 65 3.00 5.44 -15.97
C THR A 65 4.53 5.38 -15.95
N PRO A 66 5.22 5.55 -17.09
CA PRO A 66 6.69 5.58 -17.12
C PRO A 66 7.29 6.62 -16.15
N ASP A 67 6.70 7.82 -16.07
CA ASP A 67 7.17 8.90 -15.18
C ASP A 67 6.99 8.53 -13.70
N VAL A 68 5.79 8.11 -13.29
CA VAL A 68 5.51 7.69 -11.90
C VAL A 68 6.39 6.51 -11.51
N THR A 69 6.57 5.55 -12.43
CA THR A 69 7.45 4.39 -12.20
C THR A 69 8.90 4.81 -11.98
N ALA A 70 9.43 5.71 -12.83
CA ALA A 70 10.79 6.22 -12.66
C ALA A 70 10.97 6.94 -11.32
N LYS A 71 10.01 7.79 -10.91
CA LYS A 71 10.04 8.48 -9.62
C LYS A 71 9.98 7.52 -8.43
N LEU A 72 9.12 6.51 -8.47
CA LEU A 72 9.04 5.46 -7.45
C LEU A 72 10.36 4.67 -7.34
N GLN A 73 11.04 4.41 -8.46
CA GLN A 73 12.34 3.73 -8.47
C GLN A 73 13.42 4.58 -7.78
N VAL A 74 13.42 5.91 -8.01
CA VAL A 74 14.31 6.85 -7.31
C VAL A 74 14.05 6.83 -5.79
N VAL A 75 12.78 6.94 -5.37
CA VAL A 75 12.40 6.87 -3.95
C VAL A 75 12.85 5.55 -3.33
N ARG A 76 12.55 4.42 -3.97
CA ARG A 76 12.97 3.09 -3.48
C ARG A 76 14.49 3.02 -3.32
N ALA A 77 15.25 3.44 -4.33
CA ALA A 77 16.71 3.39 -4.30
C ALA A 77 17.30 4.28 -3.20
N ALA A 78 16.73 5.48 -2.99
CA ALA A 78 17.16 6.40 -1.94
C ALA A 78 16.97 5.77 -0.54
N TRP A 79 15.77 5.25 -0.26
CA TRP A 79 15.50 4.58 1.02
C TRP A 79 16.33 3.31 1.21
N ALA A 80 16.46 2.48 0.17
CA ALA A 80 17.24 1.24 0.27
C ALA A 80 18.71 1.51 0.60
N ARG A 81 19.29 2.56 -0.02
CA ARG A 81 20.65 3.00 0.25
C ARG A 81 20.82 3.53 1.68
N GLU A 82 19.89 4.35 2.13
CA GLU A 82 19.90 4.93 3.48
C GLU A 82 19.76 3.86 4.57
N LEU A 83 18.82 2.93 4.38
CA LEU A 83 18.53 1.86 5.33
C LEU A 83 19.49 0.68 5.24
N GLY A 84 20.33 0.62 4.19
CA GLY A 84 21.27 -0.48 3.94
C GLY A 84 20.58 -1.83 3.77
N CYS A 85 19.39 -1.87 3.15
CA CYS A 85 18.56 -3.06 3.07
C CYS A 85 18.12 -3.43 1.65
N ALA A 86 17.72 -4.69 1.46
CA ALA A 86 17.05 -5.12 0.24
C ALA A 86 15.72 -4.37 0.06
N SER A 87 15.31 -4.12 -1.18
CA SER A 87 14.07 -3.40 -1.45
C SER A 87 13.26 -3.98 -2.60
N THR A 88 11.94 -3.80 -2.53
CA THR A 88 10.99 -4.14 -3.59
C THR A 88 10.11 -2.94 -3.93
N LEU A 89 9.62 -2.90 -5.17
CA LEU A 89 8.57 -1.99 -5.61
C LEU A 89 7.43 -2.84 -6.19
N GLY A 90 6.22 -2.67 -5.66
CA GLY A 90 5.02 -3.33 -6.15
C GLY A 90 3.91 -2.35 -6.42
N PHE A 91 3.24 -2.49 -7.56
CA PHE A 91 1.99 -1.78 -7.84
C PHE A 91 0.79 -2.55 -7.30
N GLY A 92 -0.07 -1.91 -6.53
CA GLY A 92 -1.30 -2.50 -6.00
C GLY A 92 -2.44 -2.46 -7.02
N PRO A 93 -3.40 -3.38 -6.95
CA PRO A 93 -3.46 -4.56 -6.07
C PRO A 93 -2.63 -5.76 -6.58
N ARG A 94 -2.01 -5.68 -7.77
CA ARG A 94 -1.40 -6.85 -8.44
C ARG A 94 -0.33 -7.58 -7.62
N TYR A 95 0.49 -6.89 -6.83
CA TYR A 95 1.53 -7.57 -6.03
C TYR A 95 0.95 -8.49 -4.95
N LEU A 96 -0.32 -8.34 -4.59
CA LEU A 96 -0.96 -9.22 -3.62
C LEU A 96 -0.93 -10.68 -4.06
N HIS A 97 -0.90 -10.94 -5.36
CA HIS A 97 -0.84 -12.29 -5.93
C HIS A 97 0.58 -12.86 -6.07
N SER A 98 1.62 -12.05 -5.89
CA SER A 98 3.02 -12.48 -6.04
C SER A 98 3.78 -12.42 -4.72
N THR A 99 3.85 -11.25 -4.10
CA THR A 99 4.61 -11.01 -2.87
C THR A 99 3.72 -10.79 -1.65
N GLY A 100 2.39 -10.84 -1.82
CA GLY A 100 1.42 -10.68 -0.72
C GLY A 100 1.66 -11.64 0.44
N GLN A 101 1.94 -12.92 0.15
CA GLN A 101 2.23 -13.92 1.17
C GLN A 101 3.56 -13.66 1.90
N LEU A 102 4.59 -13.22 1.17
CA LEU A 102 5.86 -12.81 1.78
C LEU A 102 5.66 -11.64 2.76
N HIS A 103 4.89 -10.63 2.35
CA HIS A 103 4.68 -9.42 3.15
C HIS A 103 3.89 -9.68 4.44
N LYS A 104 2.94 -10.62 4.41
CA LYS A 104 1.96 -10.81 5.50
C LYS A 104 2.16 -12.09 6.30
N GLY A 105 2.60 -13.16 5.65
CA GLY A 105 2.84 -14.48 6.25
C GLY A 105 4.32 -14.78 6.54
N GLY A 106 5.26 -14.03 5.96
CA GLY A 106 6.71 -14.21 6.21
C GLY A 106 7.19 -13.65 7.56
N PRO A 107 8.50 -13.71 7.86
CA PRO A 107 9.10 -13.11 9.05
C PRO A 107 8.77 -11.62 9.21
N ASN A 108 8.77 -11.10 10.44
CA ASN A 108 8.48 -9.68 10.72
C ASN A 108 9.64 -8.73 10.46
N THR A 109 10.20 -8.82 9.26
CA THR A 109 11.36 -8.05 8.78
C THR A 109 11.00 -7.02 7.71
N GLY A 110 9.72 -6.92 7.33
CA GLY A 110 9.27 -5.93 6.34
C GLY A 110 9.07 -4.54 6.94
N LEU A 111 9.55 -3.52 6.23
CA LEU A 111 9.21 -2.11 6.37
C LEU A 111 8.33 -1.73 5.18
N PHE A 112 7.09 -1.30 5.43
CA PHE A 112 6.11 -1.10 4.36
C PHE A 112 5.81 0.38 4.19
N LEU A 113 6.21 0.96 3.07
CA LEU A 113 5.79 2.29 2.65
C LEU A 113 4.67 2.13 1.61
N VAL A 114 3.44 2.41 2.02
CA VAL A 114 2.27 2.37 1.16
C VAL A 114 1.98 3.77 0.65
N VAL A 115 1.83 3.92 -0.66
CA VAL A 115 1.59 5.21 -1.31
C VAL A 115 0.29 5.16 -2.10
N THR A 116 -0.55 6.17 -1.88
CA THR A 116 -1.79 6.42 -2.63
C THR A 116 -1.76 7.87 -3.11
N ALA A 117 -2.60 8.22 -4.07
CA ALA A 117 -2.83 9.60 -4.46
C ALA A 117 -4.31 9.83 -4.80
N ASP A 118 -4.73 11.09 -4.84
CA ASP A 118 -5.99 11.49 -5.45
C ASP A 118 -6.08 10.97 -6.90
N ASP A 119 -7.27 10.58 -7.31
CA ASP A 119 -7.56 10.12 -8.66
C ASP A 119 -8.03 11.33 -9.48
N ALA A 120 -7.24 11.74 -10.49
CA ALA A 120 -7.58 12.88 -11.36
C ALA A 120 -8.88 12.67 -12.13
N GLU A 121 -9.14 11.41 -12.50
CA GLU A 121 -10.40 10.95 -13.08
C GLU A 121 -10.91 9.77 -12.25
N ASP A 122 -12.15 9.86 -11.76
CA ASP A 122 -12.78 8.81 -10.95
C ASP A 122 -14.04 8.28 -11.64
N ALA A 123 -13.85 7.38 -12.60
CA ALA A 123 -14.92 6.83 -13.42
C ALA A 123 -15.80 5.85 -12.63
N GLU A 124 -17.11 5.90 -12.85
CA GLU A 124 -18.06 4.92 -12.34
C GLU A 124 -17.81 3.53 -12.93
N ILE A 125 -18.02 2.50 -12.12
CA ILE A 125 -18.02 1.12 -12.58
C ILE A 125 -19.47 0.72 -12.90
N PRO A 126 -19.77 0.41 -14.18
CA PRO A 126 -21.14 0.07 -14.59
C PRO A 126 -21.75 -1.05 -13.73
N GLY A 127 -22.96 -0.80 -13.22
CA GLY A 127 -23.73 -1.78 -12.44
C GLY A 127 -23.25 -2.00 -11.00
N MET A 128 -22.22 -1.29 -10.51
CA MET A 128 -21.68 -1.50 -9.16
C MET A 128 -21.97 -0.36 -8.16
N GLY A 129 -22.44 0.80 -8.62
CA GLY A 129 -22.73 1.95 -7.74
C GLY A 129 -21.51 2.50 -7.00
N ILE A 130 -20.31 2.22 -7.52
CA ILE A 130 -19.02 2.70 -7.00
C ILE A 130 -18.12 3.12 -8.17
N THR A 131 -17.05 3.84 -7.88
CA THR A 131 -16.06 4.28 -8.86
C THR A 131 -14.76 3.45 -8.78
N PHE A 132 -13.93 3.50 -9.82
CA PHE A 132 -12.62 2.83 -9.85
C PHE A 132 -11.68 3.36 -8.77
N GLY A 133 -11.65 4.67 -8.52
CA GLY A 133 -10.88 5.29 -7.45
C GLY A 133 -11.35 4.83 -6.09
N ARG A 134 -12.68 4.73 -5.86
CA ARG A 134 -13.22 4.17 -4.61
C ARG A 134 -12.79 2.71 -4.40
N LEU A 135 -12.85 1.89 -5.45
CA LEU A 135 -12.38 0.50 -5.40
C LEU A 135 -10.88 0.41 -5.06
N LYS A 136 -10.05 1.20 -5.76
CA LYS A 136 -8.60 1.28 -5.54
C LYS A 136 -8.25 1.73 -4.11
N ARG A 137 -8.92 2.76 -3.60
CA ARG A 137 -8.75 3.24 -2.21
C ARG A 137 -9.13 2.17 -1.19
N ALA A 138 -10.25 1.48 -1.39
CA ALA A 138 -10.67 0.41 -0.50
C ALA A 138 -9.68 -0.78 -0.51
N GLN A 139 -9.14 -1.13 -1.68
CA GLN A 139 -8.08 -2.14 -1.80
C GLN A 139 -6.81 -1.73 -1.04
N ALA A 140 -6.36 -0.48 -1.22
CA ALA A 140 -5.19 0.04 -0.51
C ALA A 140 -5.37 0.02 1.01
N ARG A 141 -6.51 0.49 1.49
CA ARG A 141 -6.81 0.51 2.93
C ARG A 141 -6.99 -0.89 3.51
N GLY A 142 -7.65 -1.79 2.78
CA GLY A 142 -7.78 -3.20 3.17
C GLY A 142 -6.42 -3.89 3.33
N ASP A 143 -5.48 -3.58 2.42
CA ASP A 143 -4.12 -4.08 2.51
C ASP A 143 -3.33 -3.49 3.68
N ILE A 144 -3.42 -2.18 3.92
CA ILE A 144 -2.80 -1.52 5.08
C ILE A 144 -3.34 -2.13 6.39
N ARG A 145 -4.67 -2.30 6.51
CA ARG A 145 -5.31 -2.93 7.66
C ARG A 145 -4.81 -4.37 7.84
N ALA A 146 -4.64 -5.13 6.75
CA ALA A 146 -4.09 -6.49 6.82
C ALA A 146 -2.64 -6.51 7.33
N LEU A 147 -1.80 -5.57 6.88
CA LEU A 147 -0.43 -5.43 7.38
C LEU A 147 -0.43 -5.05 8.87
N LEU A 148 -1.24 -4.06 9.28
CA LEU A 148 -1.35 -3.64 10.68
C LEU A 148 -1.83 -4.79 11.59
N ALA A 149 -2.83 -5.56 11.16
CA ALA A 149 -3.34 -6.72 11.90
C ALA A 149 -2.29 -7.82 12.10
N ARG A 150 -1.24 -7.85 11.27
CA ARG A 150 -0.08 -8.76 11.43
C ARG A 150 1.09 -8.13 12.19
N GLY A 151 0.89 -6.97 12.82
CA GLY A 151 1.93 -6.26 13.56
C GLY A 151 3.08 -5.79 12.68
N ARG A 152 2.82 -5.49 11.41
CA ARG A 152 3.84 -4.97 10.48
C ARG A 152 4.10 -3.49 10.74
N ARG A 153 5.32 -3.05 10.44
CA ARG A 153 5.72 -1.64 10.47
C ARG A 153 5.30 -0.98 9.15
N VAL A 154 4.26 -0.17 9.20
CA VAL A 154 3.62 0.41 8.00
C VAL A 154 3.57 1.92 8.13
N ALA A 155 4.06 2.63 7.12
CA ALA A 155 3.75 4.04 6.88
C ALA A 155 2.85 4.16 5.65
N HIS A 156 1.80 4.96 5.74
CA HIS A 156 0.93 5.29 4.61
C HIS A 156 1.03 6.78 4.29
N VAL A 157 1.28 7.09 3.02
CA VAL A 157 1.26 8.46 2.50
C VAL A 157 0.17 8.57 1.44
N HIS A 158 -0.67 9.59 1.57
CA HIS A 158 -1.61 10.01 0.56
C HIS A 158 -1.12 11.32 -0.08
N LEU A 159 -0.99 11.33 -1.41
CA LEU A 159 -0.47 12.43 -2.19
C LEU A 159 -1.60 13.15 -2.93
N GLY A 160 -1.46 14.46 -3.17
CA GLY A 160 -2.38 15.17 -4.05
C GLY A 160 -2.25 14.74 -5.51
N ARG A 161 -1.05 14.34 -5.95
CA ARG A 161 -0.83 13.77 -7.28
C ARG A 161 0.20 12.63 -7.26
N PRO A 162 0.11 11.65 -8.17
CA PRO A 162 1.10 10.58 -8.28
C PRO A 162 2.54 11.07 -8.44
N GLU A 163 2.74 12.20 -9.12
CA GLU A 163 4.05 12.79 -9.40
C GLU A 163 4.74 13.35 -8.16
N ASP A 164 3.97 13.69 -7.13
CA ASP A 164 4.49 14.27 -5.87
C ASP A 164 5.22 13.22 -5.02
N VAL A 165 5.21 11.94 -5.44
CA VAL A 165 5.93 10.86 -4.78
C VAL A 165 7.44 11.12 -4.67
N SER A 166 8.00 11.95 -5.56
CA SER A 166 9.40 12.39 -5.49
C SER A 166 9.76 13.07 -4.16
N ALA A 167 8.80 13.69 -3.48
CA ALA A 167 9.02 14.30 -2.15
C ALA A 167 9.44 13.27 -1.09
N LEU A 168 9.11 11.99 -1.29
CA LEU A 168 9.48 10.91 -0.37
C LEU A 168 10.93 10.45 -0.53
N ALA A 169 11.66 10.92 -1.55
CA ALA A 169 13.06 10.54 -1.75
C ALA A 169 14.01 11.23 -0.75
N THR A 170 13.62 12.38 -0.24
CA THR A 170 14.37 13.21 0.71
C THR A 170 13.70 13.17 2.07
N GLY A 171 14.38 12.60 3.07
CA GLY A 171 14.00 12.61 4.48
C GLY A 171 15.25 12.62 5.34
#